data_AF-A0A1Q3C2F6-F1
#
_entry.id   AF-A0A1Q3C2F6-F1
#
_cell.length_a   1.000
_cell.length_b   1.000
_cell.length_c   1.000
_cell.angle_alpha   90.00
_cell.angle_beta   90.00
_cell.angle_gamma   90.00
#
_symmetry.space_group_name_H-M   'P 1'
#
loop_
_entity.id
_entity.type
_entity.pdbx_description
1 polymer ?
#
loop_
_entity_poly.entity_id
_entity_poly.type
_entity_poly.pdbx_seq_one_letter_code
_entity_poly.pdbx_strand_id
1 'polypeptide(L)'
;TRAANELGASCSQGARLALHVMISIAISEGAIVGITTILVRNVWGKLYSNEEDVIKYVARMMPLLAVSDFLDGFQYVLSGAARGCGWQNLCAFINLGAYYVVGIPCALLFAFTFHLGGM
;
A
#
# COMPACT_ATOMS: atom_id res chain seq x y z
N THR A 1 16.94 -12.54 -3.23
CA THR A 1 15.57 -13.06 -3.47
C THR A 1 15.59 -13.96 -4.70
N ARG A 2 14.65 -14.90 -4.85
CA ARG A 2 14.61 -15.81 -6.02
C ARG A 2 14.70 -15.06 -7.36
N ALA A 3 14.07 -13.90 -7.48
CA ALA A 3 14.20 -13.04 -8.66
C ALA A 3 15.65 -12.62 -8.96
N ALA A 4 16.44 -12.24 -7.94
CA ALA A 4 17.86 -11.90 -8.08
C ALA A 4 18.73 -13.10 -8.49
N ASN A 5 18.39 -14.29 -7.96
CA ASN A 5 19.11 -15.53 -8.26
C ASN A 5 18.87 -15.99 -9.70
N GLU A 6 17.65 -15.85 -10.21
CA GLU A 6 17.28 -16.18 -11.60
C GLU A 6 17.79 -15.13 -12.61
N LEU A 7 17.80 -13.85 -12.24
CA LEU A 7 18.41 -12.78 -13.03
C LEU A 7 19.93 -12.94 -13.14
N GLY A 8 20.61 -13.33 -12.06
CA GLY A 8 22.04 -13.66 -12.07
C GLY A 8 22.36 -14.92 -12.89
N ALA A 9 21.42 -15.85 -13.01
CA ALA A 9 21.54 -17.05 -13.83
C ALA A 9 21.20 -16.83 -15.32
N SER A 10 20.92 -15.59 -15.75
CA SER A 10 20.44 -15.25 -17.12
C SER A 10 19.18 -16.01 -17.57
N CYS A 11 18.40 -16.54 -16.63
CA CYS A 11 17.19 -17.31 -16.93
C CYS A 11 15.96 -16.40 -16.91
N SER A 12 15.63 -15.82 -18.07
CA SER A 12 14.51 -14.88 -18.23
C SER A 12 13.14 -15.47 -17.87
N GLN A 13 12.95 -16.78 -18.04
CA GLN A 13 11.72 -17.49 -17.69
C GLN A 13 11.54 -17.64 -16.18
N GLY A 14 12.60 -17.97 -15.44
CA GLY A 14 12.58 -18.10 -13.98
C GLY A 14 12.30 -16.77 -13.28
N ALA A 15 12.88 -15.67 -13.79
CA ALA A 15 12.61 -14.32 -13.30
C ALA A 15 11.15 -13.88 -13.51
N ARG A 16 10.57 -14.20 -14.68
CA ARG A 16 9.14 -13.92 -14.97
C ARG A 16 8.21 -14.71 -14.06
N LEU A 17 8.48 -16.00 -13.85
CA LEU A 17 7.67 -16.81 -12.95
C LEU A 17 7.73 -16.28 -11.52
N ALA A 18 8.92 -15.89 -11.04
CA ALA A 18 9.08 -15.29 -9.72
C ALA A 18 8.27 -13.99 -9.59
N LEU A 19 8.29 -13.12 -10.60
CA LEU A 19 7.48 -11.90 -10.63
C LEU A 19 5.98 -12.20 -10.59
N HIS A 20 5.50 -13.14 -11.40
CA HIS A 20 4.08 -13.54 -11.40
C HIS A 20 3.63 -14.07 -10.05
N VAL A 21 4.43 -14.92 -9.40
CA VAL A 21 4.12 -15.46 -8.06
C VAL A 21 4.12 -14.35 -7.01
N MET A 22 5.08 -13.42 -7.06
CA MET A 22 5.10 -12.28 -6.15
C MET A 22 3.87 -11.39 -6.31
N ILE A 23 3.46 -11.11 -7.55
CA ILE A 23 2.25 -10.32 -7.83
C ILE A 23 0.99 -11.06 -7.37
N SER A 24 0.87 -12.36 -7.62
CA SER A 24 -0.32 -13.12 -7.20
C SER A 24 -0.45 -13.17 -5.67
N ILE A 25 0.66 -13.36 -4.95
CA ILE A 25 0.67 -13.37 -3.48
C ILE A 25 0.27 -11.98 -2.96
N ALA A 26 0.84 -10.92 -3.51
CA ALA A 26 0.52 -9.54 -3.14
C ALA A 26 -0.97 -9.21 -3.32
N ILE A 27 -1.54 -9.57 -4.48
CA ILE A 27 -2.97 -9.36 -4.75
C ILE A 27 -3.82 -10.17 -3.78
N SER A 28 -3.46 -11.44 -3.53
CA SER A 28 -4.23 -12.28 -2.60
C SER A 28 -4.17 -11.77 -1.17
N GLU A 29 -3.01 -11.32 -0.70
CA GLU A 29 -2.83 -10.80 0.66
C GLU A 29 -3.57 -9.48 0.82
N GLY A 30 -3.38 -8.53 -0.12
CA GLY A 30 -4.08 -7.26 -0.11
C GLY A 30 -5.60 -7.41 -0.19
N ALA A 31 -6.12 -8.38 -0.95
CA ALA A 31 -7.54 -8.70 -0.99
C ALA A 31 -8.04 -9.24 0.35
N ILE A 32 -7.31 -10.18 0.97
CA ILE A 32 -7.68 -10.76 2.28
C ILE A 32 -7.70 -9.67 3.36
N VAL A 33 -6.64 -8.86 3.44
CA VAL A 33 -6.53 -7.78 4.42
C VAL A 33 -7.62 -6.73 4.17
N GLY A 34 -7.79 -6.26 2.94
CA GLY A 34 -8.80 -5.25 2.59
C GLY A 34 -10.23 -5.72 2.89
N ILE A 35 -10.58 -6.96 2.52
CA ILE A 35 -11.90 -7.54 2.80
C ILE A 35 -12.11 -7.67 4.31
N THR A 36 -11.12 -8.18 5.05
CA THR A 36 -11.22 -8.37 6.51
C THR A 36 -11.39 -7.01 7.21
N THR A 37 -10.61 -6.01 6.83
CA THR A 37 -10.68 -4.64 7.36
C THR A 37 -12.06 -4.03 7.11
N ILE A 38 -12.64 -4.20 5.92
CA ILE A 38 -13.99 -3.69 5.60
C ILE A 38 -15.08 -4.45 6.38
N LEU A 39 -14.98 -5.77 6.48
CA LEU A 39 -15.98 -6.60 7.19
C LEU A 39 -16.00 -6.29 8.69
N VAL A 40 -14.83 -6.05 9.29
CA VAL A 40 -14.67 -5.81 10.73
C VAL A 40 -14.81 -4.32 11.07
N ARG A 41 -15.13 -3.43 10.11
CA ARG A 41 -15.16 -1.96 10.28
C ARG A 41 -15.93 -1.45 11.49
N ASN A 42 -17.03 -2.11 11.87
CA ASN A 42 -17.86 -1.71 13.00
C ASN A 42 -17.34 -2.22 14.35
N VAL A 43 -16.51 -3.26 14.34
CA VAL A 43 -15.88 -3.83 15.54
C VAL A 43 -14.64 -3.02 15.92
N TRP A 44 -13.88 -2.55 14.94
CA TRP A 44 -12.71 -1.68 15.16
C TRP A 44 -13.07 -0.42 15.95
N GLY A 45 -14.13 0.28 15.54
CA GLY A 45 -14.61 1.46 16.28
C GLY A 45 -15.02 1.13 17.71
N LYS A 46 -15.73 0.01 17.91
CA LYS A 46 -16.21 -0.45 19.22
C LYS A 46 -15.09 -0.90 20.16
N LEU A 47 -13.95 -1.36 19.62
CA LEU A 47 -12.81 -1.79 20.42
C LEU A 47 -12.12 -0.59 21.11
N TYR A 48 -12.14 0.57 20.48
CA TYR A 48 -11.43 1.77 20.95
C TYR A 48 -12.34 2.83 21.57
N SER A 49 -13.64 2.85 21.26
CA SER A 49 -14.58 3.83 21.81
C SER A 49 -15.98 3.25 21.98
N ASN A 50 -16.68 3.72 23.02
CA ASN A 50 -18.10 3.42 23.24
C ASN A 50 -19.03 4.50 22.66
N GLU A 51 -18.48 5.61 22.17
CA GLU A 51 -19.25 6.70 21.56
C GLU A 51 -19.67 6.33 20.13
N GLU A 52 -20.98 6.32 19.85
CA GLU A 52 -21.53 5.91 18.55
C GLU A 52 -21.04 6.80 17.40
N ASP A 53 -20.83 8.09 17.65
CA ASP A 53 -20.32 9.03 16.66
C ASP A 53 -18.89 8.67 16.21
N VAL A 54 -18.03 8.26 17.14
CA VAL A 54 -16.65 7.83 16.84
C VAL A 54 -16.66 6.52 16.04
N ILE A 55 -17.53 5.57 16.43
CA ILE A 55 -17.66 4.29 15.73
C ILE A 55 -18.10 4.50 14.28
N LYS A 56 -19.09 5.36 14.05
CA LYS A 56 -19.63 5.67 12.72
C LYS A 56 -18.61 6.40 11.86
N TYR A 57 -17.84 7.30 12.47
CA TYR A 57 -16.74 8.01 11.82
C TYR A 57 -15.64 7.05 11.35
N VAL A 58 -15.14 6.20 12.25
CA VAL A 58 -14.15 5.16 11.92
C VAL A 58 -14.68 4.26 10.80
N ALA A 59 -15.92 3.77 10.91
CA ALA A 59 -16.53 2.91 9.89
C ALA A 59 -16.61 3.58 8.49
N ARG A 60 -16.71 4.91 8.42
CA ARG A 60 -16.69 5.68 7.17
C ARG A 60 -15.28 5.84 6.61
N MET A 61 -14.27 5.91 7.45
CA MET A 61 -12.86 5.97 7.04
C MET A 61 -12.27 4.61 6.67
N MET A 62 -12.78 3.52 7.24
CA MET A 62 -12.24 2.16 7.03
C MET A 62 -12.10 1.75 5.55
N PRO A 63 -13.03 2.08 4.63
CA PRO A 63 -12.83 1.81 3.21
C PRO A 63 -11.66 2.59 2.60
N LEU A 64 -11.43 3.84 3.03
CA LEU A 64 -10.27 4.62 2.57
C LEU A 64 -8.97 3.99 3.07
N LEU A 65 -8.93 3.56 4.35
CA LEU A 65 -7.79 2.86 4.93
C LEU A 65 -7.51 1.54 4.20
N ALA A 66 -8.54 0.75 3.89
CA ALA A 66 -8.38 -0.51 3.16
C ALA A 66 -7.78 -0.30 1.76
N VAL A 67 -8.16 0.79 1.07
CA VAL A 67 -7.57 1.15 -0.24
C VAL A 67 -6.11 1.60 -0.07
N SER A 68 -5.81 2.41 0.94
CA SER A 68 -4.43 2.83 1.23
C SER A 68 -3.53 1.64 1.54
N ASP A 69 -3.96 0.72 2.42
CA ASP A 69 -3.20 -0.49 2.76
C ASP A 69 -2.93 -1.36 1.52
N PHE A 70 -3.90 -1.48 0.62
CA PHE A 70 -3.73 -2.22 -0.63
C PHE A 70 -2.67 -1.57 -1.54
N LEU A 71 -2.71 -0.24 -1.69
CA LEU A 71 -1.73 0.52 -2.48
C LEU A 71 -0.32 0.42 -1.87
N ASP A 72 -0.22 0.50 -0.54
CA ASP A 72 1.04 0.35 0.19
C ASP A 72 1.61 -1.06 -0.02
N GLY A 73 0.80 -2.10 0.12
CA GLY A 73 1.21 -3.49 -0.14
C GLY A 73 1.76 -3.68 -1.55
N PHE A 74 1.11 -3.10 -2.55
CA PHE A 74 1.60 -3.10 -3.93
C PHE A 74 2.95 -2.39 -4.08
N GLN A 75 3.11 -1.23 -3.45
CA GLN A 75 4.36 -0.47 -3.46
C GLN A 75 5.50 -1.24 -2.78
N TYR A 76 5.22 -1.93 -1.66
CA TYR A 76 6.20 -2.77 -0.98
C TYR A 76 6.70 -3.92 -1.85
N VAL A 77 5.79 -4.61 -2.55
CA VAL A 77 6.14 -5.75 -3.42
C VAL A 77 6.98 -5.28 -4.60
N LEU A 78 6.59 -4.17 -5.25
CA LEU A 78 7.33 -3.61 -6.37
C LEU A 78 8.72 -3.10 -5.94
N SER A 79 8.78 -2.39 -4.82
CA SER A 79 10.04 -1.91 -4.23
C SER A 79 10.94 -3.07 -3.78
N GLY A 80 10.36 -4.15 -3.26
CA GLY A 80 11.07 -5.38 -2.89
C GLY A 80 11.65 -6.11 -4.11
N ALA A 81 10.86 -6.21 -5.19
CA ALA A 81 11.31 -6.79 -6.45
C ALA A 81 12.44 -5.96 -7.08
N ALA A 82 12.27 -4.64 -7.17
CA ALA A 82 13.27 -3.73 -7.74
C ALA A 82 14.58 -3.68 -6.92
N ARG A 83 14.49 -3.69 -5.58
CA ARG A 83 15.67 -3.86 -4.72
C ARG A 83 16.35 -5.21 -4.93
N GLY A 84 15.57 -6.28 -5.14
CA GLY A 84 16.08 -7.59 -5.52
C GLY A 84 16.91 -7.57 -6.82
N CYS A 85 16.58 -6.68 -7.76
CA CYS A 85 17.33 -6.50 -9.01
C CYS A 85 18.53 -5.53 -8.88
N GLY A 86 18.81 -5.01 -7.67
CA GLY A 86 19.89 -4.04 -7.43
C GLY A 86 19.52 -2.58 -7.73
N TRP A 87 18.26 -2.27 -8.07
CA TRP A 87 17.80 -0.92 -8.40
C TRP A 87 17.37 -0.10 -7.18
N GLN A 88 17.96 -0.38 -6.02
CA GLN A 88 17.58 0.25 -4.74
C GLN A 88 17.73 1.77 -4.76
N ASN A 89 18.80 2.30 -5.37
CA ASN A 89 19.06 3.74 -5.42
C ASN A 89 18.01 4.49 -6.25
N LEU A 90 17.57 3.90 -7.37
CA LEU A 90 16.51 4.47 -8.20
C LEU A 90 15.18 4.48 -7.45
N CYS A 91 14.82 3.38 -6.78
CA CYS A 91 13.61 3.32 -5.95
C CYS A 91 13.62 4.34 -4.81
N ALA A 92 14.77 4.55 -4.16
CA ALA A 92 14.91 5.54 -3.10
C ALA A 92 14.66 6.96 -3.62
N PHE A 93 15.25 7.32 -4.76
CA PHE A 93 15.06 8.65 -5.37
C PHE A 93 13.60 8.88 -5.78
N ILE A 94 12.96 7.88 -6.40
CA ILE A 94 11.54 7.96 -6.78
C ILE A 94 10.66 8.13 -5.55
N ASN A 95 10.90 7.35 -4.48
CA ASN A 95 10.12 7.45 -3.25
C ASN A 95 10.25 8.84 -2.60
N LEU A 96 11.45 9.40 -2.56
CA LEU A 96 11.70 10.74 -2.02
C LEU A 96 11.02 11.82 -2.86
N GLY A 97 11.15 11.75 -4.19
CA GLY A 97 10.47 12.68 -5.09
C GLY A 97 8.95 12.60 -4.95
N ALA A 98 8.38 11.40 -4.94
CA ALA A 98 6.95 11.20 -4.78
C ALA A 98 6.44 11.77 -3.45
N TYR A 99 7.14 11.53 -2.33
CA TYR A 99 6.69 11.99 -1.02
C TYR A 99 6.78 13.51 -0.87
N TYR A 100 7.93 14.10 -1.25
CA TYR A 100 8.19 15.52 -0.99
C TYR A 100 7.69 16.45 -2.09
N VAL A 101 7.82 16.06 -3.36
CA VAL A 101 7.47 16.92 -4.49
C VAL A 101 6.00 16.77 -4.88
N VAL A 102 5.40 15.59 -4.70
CA VAL A 102 3.99 15.35 -5.06
C VAL A 102 3.11 15.25 -3.82
N GLY A 103 3.52 14.46 -2.83
CA GLY A 103 2.76 14.22 -1.60
C GLY A 103 2.48 15.51 -0.83
N ILE A 104 3.48 16.34 -0.59
CA ILE A 104 3.31 17.60 0.15
C ILE A 104 2.36 18.58 -0.58
N PRO A 105 2.55 18.90 -1.87
CA PRO A 105 1.59 19.77 -2.58
C PRO A 105 0.18 19.21 -2.64
N CYS A 106 0.02 17.90 -2.88
CA CYS A 106 -1.30 17.27 -2.86
C CYS A 106 -1.94 17.35 -1.47
N ALA A 107 -1.19 17.09 -0.40
CA ALA A 107 -1.68 17.20 0.97
C ALA A 107 -2.14 18.63 1.30
N LEU A 108 -1.35 19.65 0.90
CA LEU A 108 -1.74 21.05 1.05
C LEU A 108 -3.01 21.38 0.26
N LEU A 109 -3.13 20.91 -0.97
CA LEU A 109 -4.35 21.12 -1.78
C LEU A 109 -5.58 20.44 -1.15
N PHE A 110 -5.46 19.19 -0.69
CA PHE A 110 -6.57 18.50 -0.05
C PHE A 110 -6.95 19.12 1.30
N ALA A 111 -5.97 19.58 2.08
CA ALA A 111 -6.22 20.23 3.37
C ALA A 111 -6.87 21.61 3.21
N PHE A 112 -6.34 22.48 2.33
CA PHE A 112 -6.76 23.88 2.25
C PHE A 112 -7.83 24.15 1.19
N THR A 113 -7.81 23.45 0.06
CA THR A 113 -8.75 23.71 -1.04
C THR A 113 -10.01 22.88 -0.87
N PHE A 114 -9.85 21.59 -0.59
CA PHE A 114 -10.99 20.67 -0.42
C PHE A 114 -11.54 20.62 1.00
N HIS A 115 -10.92 21.30 1.97
CA HIS A 115 -11.30 21.27 3.39
C HIS A 115 -11.49 19.84 3.94
N LEU A 116 -10.76 18.85 3.40
CA LEU A 116 -10.81 17.47 3.88
C LEU A 116 -10.03 17.29 5.20
N GLY A 117 -9.38 18.33 5.71
CA GLY A 117 -8.58 18.30 6.94
C GLY A 117 -9.36 18.22 8.25
N GLY A 118 -10.67 17.95 8.20
CA GLY A 118 -11.52 17.89 9.39
C GLY A 118 -12.92 17.36 9.12
N MET A 119 -13.06 16.32 8.26
CA MET A 119 -14.19 15.40 8.46
C MET A 119 -13.88 14.54 9.66
#